data_AF-A0A2S7UC85-F1
#
_entry.id   AF-A0A2S7UC85-F1
#
_cell.length_a   1.000
_cell.length_b   1.000
_cell.length_c   1.000
_cell.angle_alpha   90.00
_cell.angle_beta   90.00
_cell.angle_gamma   90.00
#
_symmetry.space_group_name_H-M   'P 1'
#
loop_
_entity.id
_entity.type
_entity.pdbx_description
1 polymer ?
#
loop_
_entity_poly.entity_id
_entity_poly.type
_entity_poly.pdbx_seq_one_letter_code
_entity_poly.pdbx_strand_id
1 'polypeptide(L)'
;MEYTFNIIEKKIIQKLKKSEPKRIWTEFVKVIFEFDNYYIELECVPEIASSQNKGDEAMTVKILEIENKYNPTENAKIITKNEQIKDIKRVRTFLYFTDSITEPAKVEKIDSKWNRILSKIARIRKSEIEKLLDGTTSSYHDQILCKPNSDEAKKVNGEFSNLIDVGIILEIGKNYLPAFVQGNGYGFAHLERKPLLTSKELKEELTEYELN
;
A
#
# COMPACT_ATOMS: atom_id res chain seq x y z
N MET A 1 -8.15 8.12 8.25
CA MET A 1 -7.41 9.22 7.58
C MET A 1 -7.56 9.14 6.06
N GLU A 2 -7.27 10.22 5.34
CA GLU A 2 -7.36 10.25 3.86
C GLU A 2 -6.02 10.65 3.23
N TYR A 3 -5.43 9.72 2.48
CA TYR A 3 -4.18 9.87 1.75
C TYR A 3 -4.45 9.82 0.25
N THR A 4 -5.15 10.83 -0.26
CA THR A 4 -5.51 10.91 -1.68
C THR A 4 -4.63 11.90 -2.42
N PHE A 5 -4.44 11.69 -3.73
CA PHE A 5 -3.63 12.59 -4.54
C PHE A 5 -4.19 14.01 -4.48
N ASN A 6 -3.31 14.95 -4.17
CA ASN A 6 -3.62 16.36 -4.12
C ASN A 6 -3.77 16.94 -5.55
N ILE A 7 -4.06 18.24 -5.64
CA ILE A 7 -4.32 18.90 -6.92
C ILE A 7 -3.09 18.91 -7.83
N ILE A 8 -1.89 19.04 -7.26
CA ILE A 8 -0.62 19.05 -8.02
C ILE A 8 -0.37 17.65 -8.58
N GLU A 9 -0.46 16.61 -7.76
CA GLU A 9 -0.29 15.22 -8.19
C GLU A 9 -1.30 14.83 -9.27
N LYS A 10 -2.57 15.24 -9.13
CA LYS A 10 -3.60 15.07 -10.15
C LYS A 10 -3.24 15.76 -11.47
N LYS A 11 -2.68 16.99 -11.42
CA LYS A 11 -2.22 17.68 -12.64
C LYS A 11 -1.06 16.96 -13.31
N ILE A 12 -0.11 16.44 -12.53
CA ILE A 12 1.01 15.64 -13.05
C ILE A 12 0.49 14.36 -13.73
N ILE A 13 -0.44 13.65 -13.10
CA ILE A 13 -1.09 12.47 -13.71
C ILE A 13 -1.76 12.83 -15.04
N GLN A 14 -2.48 13.95 -15.10
CA GLN A 14 -3.09 14.39 -16.36
C GLN A 14 -2.05 14.76 -17.42
N LYS A 15 -0.90 15.32 -17.03
CA LYS A 15 0.22 15.58 -17.94
C LYS A 15 0.86 14.29 -18.46
N LEU A 16 0.99 13.25 -17.62
CA LEU A 16 1.50 11.94 -18.03
C LEU A 16 0.56 11.22 -19.01
N LYS A 17 -0.74 11.45 -18.89
CA LYS A 17 -1.73 10.84 -19.79
C LYS A 17 -1.51 11.33 -21.22
N LYS A 18 -1.37 10.38 -22.17
CA LYS A 18 -1.01 10.64 -23.58
C LYS A 18 0.41 11.20 -23.80
N SER A 19 1.25 11.18 -22.77
CA SER A 19 2.68 11.46 -22.94
C SER A 19 3.42 10.25 -23.51
N GLU A 20 4.61 10.50 -24.04
CA GLU A 20 5.53 9.48 -24.55
C GLU A 20 6.88 9.67 -23.83
N PRO A 21 7.05 9.06 -22.64
CA PRO A 21 8.33 9.10 -21.96
C PRO A 21 9.38 8.37 -22.80
N LYS A 22 10.62 8.89 -22.78
CA LYS A 22 11.76 8.21 -23.41
C LYS A 22 11.93 6.82 -22.85
N ARG A 23 11.83 6.71 -21.53
CA ARG A 23 11.95 5.46 -20.79
C ARG A 23 11.09 5.50 -19.54
N ILE A 24 10.59 4.35 -19.16
CA ILE A 24 10.01 4.14 -17.84
C ILE A 24 10.96 3.21 -17.08
N TRP A 25 11.34 3.62 -15.88
CA TRP A 25 12.24 2.88 -15.01
C TRP A 25 11.51 2.41 -13.76
N THR A 26 12.01 1.33 -13.19
CA THR A 26 11.68 0.91 -11.83
C THR A 26 12.94 0.85 -10.99
N GLU A 27 12.79 1.32 -9.76
CA GLU A 27 13.69 1.11 -8.63
C GLU A 27 12.85 0.50 -7.50
N PHE A 28 13.49 0.05 -6.41
CA PHE A 28 12.77 -0.65 -5.34
C PHE A 28 11.58 0.15 -4.78
N VAL A 29 11.75 1.46 -4.55
CA VAL A 29 10.71 2.35 -4.02
C VAL A 29 10.20 3.37 -5.03
N LYS A 30 10.65 3.33 -6.30
CA LYS A 30 10.31 4.36 -7.30
C LYS A 30 9.91 3.79 -8.66
N VAL A 31 8.99 4.47 -9.32
CA VAL A 31 8.76 4.36 -10.77
C VAL A 31 9.04 5.70 -11.42
N ILE A 32 9.91 5.73 -12.42
CA ILE A 32 10.39 6.98 -13.04
C ILE A 32 9.96 7.05 -14.51
N PHE A 33 9.39 8.19 -14.90
CA PHE A 33 9.06 8.55 -16.28
C PHE A 33 10.09 9.57 -16.79
N GLU A 34 11.05 9.11 -17.59
CA GLU A 34 12.14 9.91 -18.12
C GLU A 34 11.72 10.69 -19.38
N PHE A 35 11.93 12.01 -19.39
CA PHE A 35 11.80 12.88 -20.57
C PHE A 35 13.15 13.54 -20.91
N ASP A 36 13.18 14.41 -21.92
CA ASP A 36 14.42 15.06 -22.40
C ASP A 36 15.20 15.83 -21.31
N ASN A 37 14.48 16.66 -20.56
CA ASN A 37 15.06 17.65 -19.64
C ASN A 37 14.45 17.60 -18.24
N TYR A 38 13.51 16.69 -18.00
CA TYR A 38 12.83 16.53 -16.72
C TYR A 38 12.44 15.05 -16.55
N TYR A 39 12.04 14.67 -15.35
CA TYR A 39 11.39 13.38 -15.11
C TYR A 39 10.25 13.53 -14.12
N ILE A 40 9.35 12.55 -14.15
CA ILE A 40 8.30 12.42 -13.13
C ILE A 40 8.59 11.14 -12.35
N GLU A 41 8.53 11.22 -11.02
CA GLU A 41 8.72 10.08 -10.14
C GLU A 41 7.47 9.78 -9.32
N LEU A 42 7.20 8.49 -9.17
CA LEU A 42 6.25 7.92 -8.23
C LEU A 42 7.06 7.25 -7.14
N GLU A 43 7.02 7.78 -5.93
CA GLU A 43 7.77 7.25 -4.78
C GLU A 43 6.82 6.65 -3.77
N CYS A 44 7.09 5.40 -3.36
CA CYS A 44 6.40 4.76 -2.24
C CYS A 44 6.86 5.43 -0.93
N VAL A 45 5.92 5.99 -0.18
CA VAL A 45 6.21 6.63 1.12
C VAL A 45 5.31 6.08 2.23
N PRO A 46 5.84 5.93 3.46
CA PRO A 46 5.04 5.62 4.62
C PRO A 46 4.35 6.89 5.15
N GLU A 47 3.06 6.79 5.45
CA GLU A 47 2.32 7.80 6.22
C GLU A 47 1.83 7.17 7.53
N ILE A 48 1.61 7.95 8.57
CA ILE A 48 1.11 7.44 9.86
C ILE A 48 -0.32 6.91 9.67
N ALA A 49 -0.58 5.64 9.93
CA ALA A 49 -1.93 5.11 9.78
C ALA A 49 -2.87 5.56 10.90
N SER A 50 -4.15 5.72 10.56
CA SER A 50 -5.24 5.69 11.54
C SER A 50 -5.40 4.25 12.00
N SER A 51 -4.82 3.91 13.14
CA SER A 51 -4.91 2.59 13.77
C SER A 51 -4.84 2.67 15.30
N GLN A 52 -4.97 1.52 15.94
CA GLN A 52 -4.81 1.31 17.37
C GLN A 52 -3.35 1.56 17.83
N ASN A 53 -2.36 1.45 16.94
CA ASN A 53 -0.95 1.66 17.26
C ASN A 53 -0.38 2.88 16.54
N LYS A 54 0.25 3.78 17.30
CA LYS A 54 0.86 5.00 16.77
C LYS A 54 2.01 4.77 15.78
N GLY A 55 2.52 3.55 15.69
CA GLY A 55 3.63 3.17 14.80
C GLY A 55 3.18 2.47 13.53
N ASP A 56 1.88 2.20 13.33
CA ASP A 56 1.43 1.57 12.09
C ASP A 56 1.49 2.58 10.94
N GLU A 57 1.79 2.05 9.75
CA GLU A 57 1.99 2.86 8.56
C GLU A 57 0.97 2.51 7.47
N ALA A 58 0.56 3.53 6.73
CA ALA A 58 -0.24 3.46 5.54
C ALA A 58 0.66 3.81 4.35
N MET A 59 0.97 2.84 3.51
CA MET A 59 1.80 3.03 2.33
C MET A 59 1.00 3.73 1.24
N THR A 60 1.54 4.84 0.75
CA THR A 60 0.98 5.61 -0.37
C THR A 60 2.08 5.93 -1.38
N VAL A 61 1.70 6.61 -2.46
CA VAL A 61 2.62 7.08 -3.48
C VAL A 61 2.60 8.60 -3.52
N LYS A 62 3.76 9.24 -3.55
CA LYS A 62 3.88 10.66 -3.92
C LYS A 62 4.30 10.79 -5.36
N ILE A 63 3.73 11.78 -6.04
CA ILE A 63 4.03 12.07 -7.44
C ILE A 63 4.69 13.44 -7.54
N LEU A 64 5.92 13.45 -8.06
CA LEU A 64 6.72 14.66 -8.19
C LEU A 64 7.23 14.81 -9.62
N GLU A 65 7.22 16.05 -10.11
CA GLU A 65 7.90 16.43 -11.34
C GLU A 65 9.20 17.15 -10.97
N ILE A 66 10.29 16.74 -11.59
CA ILE A 66 11.63 17.23 -11.28
C ILE A 66 12.25 17.79 -12.57
N GLU A 67 12.54 19.10 -12.58
CA GLU A 67 13.08 19.85 -13.72
C GLU A 67 14.58 19.59 -13.94
N ASN A 68 14.98 18.33 -13.96
CA ASN A 68 16.34 17.90 -14.22
C ASN A 68 16.35 16.62 -15.06
N LYS A 69 17.46 16.32 -15.71
CA LYS A 69 17.64 15.01 -16.36
C LYS A 69 17.71 13.92 -15.30
N TYR A 70 17.03 12.81 -15.57
CA TYR A 70 17.11 11.64 -14.72
C TYR A 70 18.49 10.98 -14.84
N ASN A 71 19.10 10.66 -13.70
CA ASN A 71 20.34 9.89 -13.63
C ASN A 71 20.05 8.57 -12.90
N PRO A 72 19.93 7.44 -13.64
CA PRO A 72 19.55 6.16 -13.05
C PRO A 72 20.55 5.68 -11.99
N THR A 73 20.05 5.06 -10.92
CA THR A 73 20.89 4.36 -9.95
C THR A 73 21.38 3.02 -10.51
N GLU A 74 22.36 2.39 -9.85
CA GLU A 74 22.89 1.08 -10.25
C GLU A 74 21.81 -0.01 -10.31
N ASN A 75 20.79 0.09 -9.46
CA ASN A 75 19.70 -0.89 -9.37
C ASN A 75 18.51 -0.55 -10.28
N ALA A 76 18.55 0.56 -11.01
CA ALA A 76 17.45 0.99 -11.86
C ALA A 76 17.32 0.06 -13.08
N LYS A 77 16.09 -0.43 -13.30
CA LYS A 77 15.75 -1.30 -14.43
C LYS A 77 14.80 -0.60 -15.38
N ILE A 78 15.05 -0.70 -16.67
CA ILE A 78 14.13 -0.17 -17.69
C ILE A 78 12.95 -1.13 -17.84
N ILE A 79 11.74 -0.60 -17.68
CA ILE A 79 10.49 -1.32 -17.97
C ILE A 79 10.18 -1.25 -19.47
N THR A 80 10.21 -0.04 -20.03
CA THR A 80 9.92 0.19 -21.46
C THR A 80 10.58 1.48 -21.97
N LYS A 81 10.61 1.66 -23.30
CA LYS A 81 11.24 2.79 -24.00
C LYS A 81 10.32 3.32 -25.10
N ASN A 82 10.18 4.65 -25.17
CA ASN A 82 9.45 5.38 -26.21
C ASN A 82 8.05 4.79 -26.51
N GLU A 83 7.33 4.41 -25.45
CA GLU A 83 5.98 3.91 -25.57
C GLU A 83 4.99 5.01 -25.16
N GLN A 84 3.95 5.19 -25.98
CA GLN A 84 2.89 6.13 -25.66
C GLN A 84 2.00 5.58 -24.55
N ILE A 85 1.77 6.41 -23.52
CA ILE A 85 0.81 6.12 -22.46
C ILE A 85 -0.59 6.47 -22.96
N LYS A 86 -1.43 5.46 -23.21
CA LYS A 86 -2.77 5.66 -23.79
C LYS A 86 -3.77 6.22 -22.79
N ASP A 87 -3.80 5.63 -21.61
CA ASP A 87 -4.66 6.04 -20.50
C ASP A 87 -3.93 5.84 -19.17
N ILE A 88 -4.40 6.55 -18.15
CA ILE A 88 -3.97 6.38 -16.77
C ILE A 88 -5.21 6.31 -15.89
N LYS A 89 -5.26 5.29 -15.02
CA LYS A 89 -6.25 5.18 -13.94
C LYS A 89 -5.55 5.34 -12.60
N ARG A 90 -6.20 6.05 -11.67
CA ARG A 90 -5.76 6.11 -10.28
C ARG A 90 -6.18 4.83 -9.57
N VAL A 91 -5.34 4.33 -8.68
CA VAL A 91 -5.63 3.13 -7.89
C VAL A 91 -5.85 3.52 -6.45
N ARG A 92 -6.99 3.11 -5.89
CA ARG A 92 -7.39 3.43 -4.53
C ARG A 92 -7.71 2.17 -3.75
N THR A 93 -7.36 2.16 -2.47
CA THR A 93 -7.75 1.10 -1.53
C THR A 93 -8.28 1.71 -0.23
N PHE A 94 -8.94 0.87 0.55
CA PHE A 94 -9.34 1.16 1.92
C PHE A 94 -8.61 0.19 2.84
N LEU A 95 -7.75 0.74 3.69
CA LEU A 95 -6.94 0.01 4.66
C LEU A 95 -7.52 0.24 6.04
N TYR A 96 -7.81 -0.82 6.78
CA TYR A 96 -8.22 -0.71 8.17
C TYR A 96 -7.55 -1.74 9.07
N PHE A 97 -7.52 -1.41 10.35
CA PHE A 97 -6.87 -2.20 11.39
C PHE A 97 -7.94 -2.73 12.34
N THR A 98 -7.95 -4.05 12.53
CA THR A 98 -8.88 -4.70 13.44
C THR A 98 -8.13 -5.58 14.40
N ASP A 99 -8.58 -5.62 15.65
CA ASP A 99 -8.10 -6.62 16.58
C ASP A 99 -8.82 -7.92 16.23
N SER A 100 -8.14 -9.06 16.16
CA SER A 100 -8.79 -10.37 15.98
C SER A 100 -9.72 -10.73 17.17
N ILE A 101 -9.88 -9.82 18.15
CA ILE A 101 -10.64 -9.96 19.39
C ILE A 101 -11.96 -9.14 19.36
N THR A 102 -12.24 -8.36 18.31
CA THR A 102 -13.47 -7.56 18.23
C THR A 102 -14.63 -8.24 17.47
N GLU A 103 -15.05 -9.42 17.95
CA GLU A 103 -16.49 -9.71 18.16
C GLU A 103 -16.70 -9.79 19.68
N PRO A 104 -17.01 -8.69 20.39
CA PRO A 104 -17.25 -8.71 21.84
C PRO A 104 -18.48 -9.54 22.25
N ALA A 105 -19.25 -10.07 21.30
CA ALA A 105 -20.48 -10.80 21.55
C ALA A 105 -20.31 -12.34 21.62
N LYS A 106 -19.12 -12.90 21.36
CA LYS A 106 -18.93 -14.37 21.32
C LYS A 106 -17.72 -14.93 22.05
N VAL A 107 -17.03 -14.16 22.89
CA VAL A 107 -16.11 -14.75 23.88
C VAL A 107 -16.91 -15.14 25.13
N GLU A 108 -17.92 -15.99 24.95
CA GLU A 108 -18.48 -16.74 26.08
C GLU A 108 -17.45 -17.82 26.48
N LYS A 109 -16.81 -17.58 27.64
CA LYS A 109 -16.29 -18.63 28.54
C LYS A 109 -15.27 -19.62 27.93
N ILE A 110 -14.08 -19.14 27.56
CA ILE A 110 -12.85 -19.99 27.56
C ILE A 110 -11.99 -19.68 28.81
N ASP A 111 -12.58 -19.05 29.83
CA ASP A 111 -11.84 -18.43 30.92
C ASP A 111 -11.62 -19.30 32.18
N SER A 112 -12.01 -20.58 32.16
CA SER A 112 -12.01 -21.41 33.39
C SER A 112 -10.86 -22.42 33.50
N LYS A 113 -10.20 -22.79 32.39
CA LYS A 113 -9.17 -23.85 32.39
C LYS A 113 -7.75 -23.30 32.33
N TRP A 114 -7.51 -22.27 31.52
CA TRP A 114 -6.20 -21.64 31.34
C TRP A 114 -5.78 -20.78 32.53
N ASN A 115 -6.70 -20.00 33.12
CA ASN A 115 -6.45 -19.22 34.32
C ASN A 115 -6.04 -20.08 35.54
N ARG A 116 -6.53 -21.32 35.61
CA ARG A 116 -6.16 -22.28 36.66
C ARG A 116 -4.75 -22.88 36.47
N ILE A 117 -4.29 -22.96 35.22
CA ILE A 117 -2.94 -23.43 34.86
C ILE A 117 -1.94 -22.28 35.06
N LEU A 118 -2.28 -21.08 34.60
CA LEU A 118 -1.45 -19.88 34.73
C LEU A 118 -1.28 -19.45 36.19
N SER A 119 -2.31 -19.52 37.03
CA SER A 119 -2.18 -19.21 38.47
C SER A 119 -1.24 -20.15 39.24
N LYS A 120 -1.07 -21.41 38.78
CA LYS A 120 -0.07 -22.33 39.34
C LYS A 120 1.36 -22.00 38.91
N ILE A 121 1.53 -21.46 37.70
CA ILE A 121 2.84 -21.08 37.14
C ILE A 121 3.27 -19.68 37.61
N ALA A 122 2.29 -18.79 37.83
CA ALA A 122 2.48 -17.38 38.20
C ALA A 122 3.04 -17.13 39.61
N ARG A 123 3.21 -18.17 40.44
CA ARG A 123 3.87 -18.02 41.74
C ARG A 123 5.39 -17.85 41.64
N ILE A 124 5.99 -18.04 40.45
CA ILE A 124 7.46 -18.09 40.31
C ILE A 124 8.07 -16.94 39.49
N ARG A 125 7.38 -16.27 38.54
CA ARG A 125 8.03 -15.20 37.71
C ARG A 125 7.08 -14.13 37.15
N LYS A 126 6.39 -13.37 38.00
CA LYS A 126 5.51 -12.28 37.52
C LYS A 126 6.28 -11.13 36.85
N SER A 127 7.52 -10.84 37.26
CA SER A 127 8.27 -9.64 36.82
C SER A 127 9.10 -9.80 35.54
N GLU A 128 9.50 -11.01 35.16
CA GLU A 128 10.28 -11.24 33.92
C GLU A 128 9.37 -11.47 32.70
N ILE A 129 8.17 -12.01 32.92
CA ILE A 129 7.18 -12.22 31.86
C ILE A 129 6.57 -10.89 31.40
N GLU A 130 6.29 -9.95 32.32
CA GLU A 130 5.81 -8.60 31.97
C GLU A 130 6.81 -7.84 31.08
N LYS A 131 8.12 -7.95 31.34
CA LYS A 131 9.15 -7.32 30.49
C LYS A 131 9.34 -7.99 29.13
N LEU A 132 9.09 -9.29 29.03
CA LEU A 132 9.08 -10.00 27.74
C LEU A 132 7.83 -9.64 26.94
N LEU A 133 6.68 -9.48 27.62
CA LEU A 133 5.41 -9.11 26.98
C LEU A 133 5.38 -7.65 26.54
N ASP A 134 5.94 -6.70 27.29
CA ASP A 134 6.03 -5.29 26.87
C ASP A 134 6.90 -5.08 25.62
N GLY A 135 7.85 -5.98 25.34
CA GLY A 135 8.65 -5.97 24.11
C GLY A 135 8.05 -6.80 22.97
N THR A 136 7.00 -7.58 23.24
CA THR A 136 6.32 -8.45 22.28
C THR A 136 4.80 -8.31 22.36
N THR A 137 4.27 -7.13 22.68
CA THR A 137 2.86 -6.82 22.40
C THR A 137 2.69 -6.68 20.89
N SER A 138 2.86 -7.80 20.17
CA SER A 138 2.06 -8.12 19.01
C SER A 138 0.63 -8.26 19.53
N SER A 139 -0.01 -7.14 19.77
CA SER A 139 -1.44 -7.07 19.73
C SER A 139 -1.85 -7.62 18.36
N TYR A 140 -2.75 -8.61 18.39
CA TYR A 140 -3.27 -9.30 17.22
C TYR A 140 -4.10 -8.32 16.39
N HIS A 141 -3.42 -7.40 15.67
CA HIS A 141 -4.04 -6.46 14.77
C HIS A 141 -3.84 -6.96 13.36
N ASP A 142 -4.93 -7.34 12.72
CA ASP A 142 -4.95 -7.67 11.31
C ASP A 142 -5.07 -6.38 10.50
N GLN A 143 -4.20 -6.24 9.50
CA GLN A 143 -4.31 -5.21 8.47
C GLN A 143 -5.15 -5.78 7.33
N ILE A 144 -6.26 -5.12 7.02
CA ILE A 144 -7.16 -5.57 5.96
C ILE A 144 -7.26 -4.48 4.90
N LEU A 145 -7.07 -4.89 3.64
CA LEU A 145 -7.29 -4.06 2.46
C LEU A 145 -8.57 -4.52 1.78
N CYS A 146 -9.42 -3.57 1.41
CA CYS A 146 -10.57 -3.85 0.58
C CYS A 146 -10.90 -2.66 -0.34
N LYS A 147 -11.83 -2.87 -1.27
CA LYS A 147 -12.34 -1.79 -2.12
C LYS A 147 -13.07 -0.74 -1.27
N PRO A 148 -12.83 0.57 -1.46
CA PRO A 148 -13.48 1.64 -0.69
C PRO A 148 -15.01 1.59 -0.67
N ASN A 149 -15.63 1.13 -1.76
CA ASN A 149 -17.09 1.07 -1.90
C ASN A 149 -17.68 -0.33 -1.64
N SER A 150 -16.86 -1.28 -1.14
CA SER A 150 -17.31 -2.63 -0.82
C SER A 150 -18.25 -2.66 0.39
N ASP A 151 -19.03 -3.72 0.53
CA ASP A 151 -19.87 -3.94 1.72
C ASP A 151 -19.04 -4.22 2.98
N GLU A 152 -17.79 -4.63 2.82
CA GLU A 152 -16.81 -4.75 3.90
C GLU A 152 -16.40 -3.37 4.43
N ALA A 153 -15.95 -2.47 3.55
CA ALA A 153 -15.56 -1.11 3.92
C ALA A 153 -16.68 -0.35 4.66
N LYS A 154 -17.95 -0.54 4.28
CA LYS A 154 -19.11 0.10 4.92
C LYS A 154 -19.36 -0.35 6.36
N LYS A 155 -18.85 -1.51 6.76
CA LYS A 155 -19.05 -2.09 8.11
C LYS A 155 -17.94 -1.71 9.09
N VAL A 156 -16.85 -1.12 8.59
CA VAL A 156 -15.66 -0.81 9.37
C VAL A 156 -15.88 0.46 10.20
N ASN A 157 -15.38 0.46 11.44
CA ASN A 157 -15.32 1.68 12.25
C ASN A 157 -14.33 2.67 11.59
N GLY A 158 -14.82 3.85 11.24
CA GLY A 158 -14.02 4.90 10.58
C GLY A 158 -12.75 5.31 11.34
N GLU A 159 -12.71 5.14 12.67
CA GLU A 159 -11.61 5.53 13.55
C GLU A 159 -10.26 4.87 13.18
N PHE A 160 -10.27 3.59 12.80
CA PHE A 160 -9.07 2.82 12.48
C PHE A 160 -8.98 2.49 11.00
N SER A 161 -9.41 3.43 10.16
CA SER A 161 -9.48 3.24 8.71
C SER A 161 -8.81 4.36 7.92
N ASN A 162 -8.34 4.01 6.72
CA ASN A 162 -7.50 4.83 5.88
C ASN A 162 -7.94 4.68 4.42
N LEU A 163 -8.32 5.80 3.80
CA LEU A 163 -8.61 5.85 2.36
C LEU A 163 -7.34 6.30 1.63
N ILE A 164 -6.80 5.48 0.74
CA ILE A 164 -5.44 5.68 0.21
C ILE A 164 -5.43 5.59 -1.31
N ASP A 165 -4.93 6.63 -1.99
CA ASP A 165 -4.46 6.51 -3.37
C ASP A 165 -3.07 5.85 -3.33
N VAL A 166 -2.98 4.62 -3.84
CA VAL A 166 -1.78 3.77 -3.73
C VAL A 166 -0.91 3.79 -4.98
N GLY A 167 -1.30 4.56 -6.01
CA GLY A 167 -0.56 4.70 -7.25
C GLY A 167 -1.46 4.83 -8.47
N ILE A 168 -0.92 4.45 -9.63
CA ILE A 168 -1.62 4.52 -10.92
C ILE A 168 -1.40 3.25 -11.75
N ILE A 169 -2.31 3.01 -12.68
CA ILE A 169 -2.14 2.03 -13.75
C ILE A 169 -2.03 2.77 -15.07
N LEU A 170 -1.02 2.41 -15.85
CA LEU A 170 -0.81 2.95 -17.19
C LEU A 170 -1.18 1.92 -18.24
N GLU A 171 -1.95 2.33 -19.24
CA GLU A 171 -2.17 1.52 -20.44
C GLU A 171 -1.05 1.82 -21.46
N ILE A 172 -0.27 0.80 -21.78
CA ILE A 172 0.89 0.89 -22.68
C ILE A 172 0.76 -0.18 -23.76
N GLY A 173 0.48 0.23 -24.99
CA GLY A 173 0.25 -0.70 -26.10
C GLY A 173 -0.97 -1.59 -25.84
N LYS A 174 -0.76 -2.89 -25.59
CA LYS A 174 -1.79 -3.88 -25.23
C LYS A 174 -1.69 -4.34 -23.76
N ASN A 175 -0.71 -3.83 -23.04
CA ASN A 175 -0.38 -4.22 -21.68
C ASN A 175 -0.63 -3.08 -20.71
N TYR A 176 -0.52 -3.39 -19.42
CA TYR A 176 -0.72 -2.46 -18.33
C TYR A 176 0.49 -2.47 -17.41
N LEU A 177 0.94 -1.28 -17.00
CA LEU A 177 1.94 -1.11 -15.95
C LEU A 177 1.24 -0.78 -14.63
N PRO A 178 1.21 -1.68 -13.64
CA PRO A 178 0.63 -1.43 -12.31
C PRO A 178 1.63 -0.67 -11.42
N ALA A 179 1.81 0.62 -11.66
CA ALA A 179 2.65 1.50 -10.85
C ALA A 179 1.93 1.92 -9.55
N PHE A 180 1.57 0.95 -8.73
CA PHE A 180 0.92 1.14 -7.43
C PHE A 180 1.43 0.15 -6.38
N VAL A 181 1.33 0.54 -5.11
CA VAL A 181 1.74 -0.26 -3.96
C VAL A 181 0.74 -1.39 -3.68
N GLN A 182 1.24 -2.62 -3.49
CA GLN A 182 0.41 -3.79 -3.23
C GLN A 182 0.43 -4.20 -1.75
N GLY A 183 -0.75 -4.45 -1.17
CA GLY A 183 -0.91 -5.09 0.15
C GLY A 183 -0.39 -4.28 1.33
N ASN A 184 -0.37 -2.94 1.22
CA ASN A 184 0.29 -2.05 2.19
C ASN A 184 1.80 -2.34 2.35
N GLY A 185 2.42 -2.99 1.35
CA GLY A 185 3.84 -3.33 1.36
C GLY A 185 4.73 -2.14 0.98
N TYR A 186 6.02 -2.26 1.29
CA TYR A 186 6.98 -1.20 0.96
C TYR A 186 7.53 -1.39 -0.46
N GLY A 187 7.40 -0.36 -1.29
CA GLY A 187 7.96 -0.30 -2.64
C GLY A 187 7.14 -1.00 -3.74
N PHE A 188 7.80 -1.28 -4.87
CA PHE A 188 7.21 -1.83 -6.10
C PHE A 188 7.82 -3.18 -6.50
N ALA A 189 8.07 -4.06 -5.54
CA ALA A 189 8.76 -5.33 -5.77
C ALA A 189 8.10 -6.24 -6.83
N HIS A 190 6.79 -6.13 -7.05
CA HIS A 190 6.07 -6.84 -8.11
C HIS A 190 6.56 -6.47 -9.51
N LEU A 191 7.00 -5.23 -9.72
CA LEU A 191 7.54 -4.76 -11.00
C LEU A 191 8.88 -5.41 -11.35
N GLU A 192 9.64 -5.88 -10.36
CA GLU A 192 10.89 -6.62 -10.61
C GLU A 192 10.64 -8.01 -11.19
N ARG A 193 9.48 -8.60 -10.87
CA ARG A 193 9.11 -9.93 -11.36
C ARG A 193 8.47 -9.84 -12.74
N LYS A 194 7.44 -9.00 -12.86
CA LYS A 194 6.68 -8.83 -14.11
C LYS A 194 6.07 -7.42 -14.17
N PRO A 195 6.74 -6.46 -14.81
CA PRO A 195 6.30 -5.07 -14.79
C PRO A 195 5.11 -4.79 -15.72
N LEU A 196 4.89 -5.60 -16.76
CA LEU A 196 3.80 -5.42 -17.71
C LEU A 196 2.84 -6.61 -17.65
N LEU A 197 1.58 -6.31 -17.38
CA LEU A 197 0.50 -7.28 -17.23
C LEU A 197 -0.44 -7.24 -18.43
N THR A 198 -1.01 -8.39 -18.76
CA THR A 198 -2.18 -8.46 -19.64
C THR A 198 -3.43 -8.00 -18.89
N SER A 199 -4.52 -7.72 -19.62
CA SER A 199 -5.81 -7.35 -19.00
C SER A 199 -6.33 -8.42 -18.03
N LYS A 200 -6.06 -9.71 -18.29
CA LYS A 200 -6.48 -10.80 -17.40
C LYS A 200 -5.71 -10.76 -16.08
N GLU A 201 -4.39 -10.68 -16.15
CA GLU A 201 -3.51 -10.64 -14.98
C GLU A 201 -3.78 -9.40 -14.14
N LEU A 202 -3.99 -8.24 -14.78
CA LEU A 202 -4.33 -7.02 -14.06
C LEU A 202 -5.62 -7.16 -13.24
N LYS A 203 -6.63 -7.89 -13.75
CA LYS A 203 -7.88 -8.10 -13.00
C LYS A 203 -7.67 -8.91 -11.73
N GLU A 204 -6.74 -9.86 -11.75
CA GLU A 204 -6.40 -10.69 -10.58
C GLU A 204 -5.74 -9.81 -9.50
N GLU A 205 -4.85 -8.89 -9.91
CA GLU A 205 -4.18 -7.93 -9.01
C GLU A 205 -5.11 -6.85 -8.44
N LEU A 206 -6.26 -6.59 -9.08
CA LEU A 206 -7.21 -5.53 -8.71
C LEU A 206 -8.33 -5.96 -7.76
N THR A 207 -8.21 -7.13 -7.14
CA THR A 207 -9.26 -7.70 -6.28
C THR A 207 -9.65 -6.73 -5.16
N GLU A 208 -8.67 -6.12 -4.49
CA GLU A 208 -8.86 -5.21 -3.34
C GLU A 208 -8.75 -3.72 -3.67
N TYR A 209 -8.77 -3.37 -4.96
CA TYR A 209 -8.52 -2.00 -5.41
C TYR A 209 -9.64 -1.46 -6.30
N GLU A 210 -9.84 -0.15 -6.23
CA GLU A 210 -10.75 0.60 -7.08
C GLU A 210 -9.98 1.48 -8.07
N LEU A 211 -10.46 1.51 -9.31
CA LEU A 211 -9.93 2.36 -10.38
C LEU A 211 -10.73 3.64 -10.48
N ASN A 212 -10.04 4.79 -10.46
CA ASN A 212 -10.62 6.13 -10.51
C ASN A 212 -9.93 7.07 -11.52
#